data_AF-A0A537APF6-F1
#
_entry.id   AF-A0A537APF6-F1
#
_cell.length_a   1.000
_cell.length_b   1.000
_cell.length_c   1.000
_cell.angle_alpha   90.00
_cell.angle_beta   90.00
_cell.angle_gamma   90.00
#
_symmetry.space_group_name_H-M   'P 1'
#
loop_
_entity.id
_entity.type
_entity.pdbx_description
1 polymer ?
#
loop_
_entity_poly.entity_id
_entity_poly.type
_entity_poly.pdbx_seq_one_letter_code
_entity_poly.pdbx_strand_id
1 'polypeptide(L)'
;MSVHRATTEWQRNGMPFELGTYSRAHRIEFEPAVRLDGNAAKENIPPGAPHAQGADPEQLFVASLSACHMLWFVSLASTMKLVVNRYVDEAQGVLEENSEGRMAMTRVTLRPAVEFAAPPSPGVLAELHHKAHEKCFIANSVRTQVIVEPR
;
A
#
# COMPACT_ATOMS: atom_id res chain seq x y z
N MET A 1 -8.53 19.55 10.25
CA MET A 1 -7.17 19.16 9.85
C MET A 1 -6.70 18.07 10.77
N SER A 2 -6.22 16.94 10.26
CA SER A 2 -5.60 15.87 11.04
C SER A 2 -4.11 15.77 10.68
N VAL A 3 -3.30 15.33 11.63
CA VAL A 3 -1.85 15.14 11.46
C VAL A 3 -1.56 13.67 11.73
N HIS A 4 -0.86 13.02 10.81
CA HIS A 4 -0.47 11.61 10.90
C HIS A 4 1.06 11.53 10.97
N ARG A 5 1.61 10.81 11.93
CA ARG A 5 3.05 10.74 12.20
C ARG A 5 3.58 9.31 12.11
N ALA A 6 4.79 9.19 11.60
CA ALA A 6 5.58 7.96 11.62
C ALA A 6 7.03 8.33 11.93
N THR A 7 7.71 7.50 12.71
CA THR A 7 9.15 7.62 12.99
C THR A 7 9.87 6.44 12.38
N THR A 8 10.87 6.70 11.53
CA THR A 8 11.72 5.67 10.94
C THR A 8 13.10 5.69 11.59
N GLU A 9 13.52 4.56 12.15
CA GLU A 9 14.81 4.41 12.81
C GLU A 9 15.65 3.31 12.15
N TRP A 10 16.82 3.69 11.66
CA TRP A 10 17.86 2.77 11.18
C TRP A 10 19.12 2.95 12.03
N GLN A 11 19.77 1.83 12.36
CA GLN A 11 20.99 1.83 13.16
C GLN A 11 22.05 0.91 12.57
N ARG A 12 23.29 1.39 12.50
CA ARG A 12 24.44 0.68 11.90
C ARG A 12 24.81 -0.61 12.63
N ASN A 13 24.51 -0.74 13.92
CA ASN A 13 24.82 -1.92 14.74
C ASN A 13 26.29 -2.37 14.67
N GLY A 14 27.22 -1.42 14.57
CA GLY A 14 28.65 -1.71 14.50
C GLY A 14 29.15 -2.28 13.16
N MET A 15 28.28 -2.54 12.18
CA MET A 15 28.67 -3.03 10.86
C MET A 15 29.50 -2.00 10.06
N PRO A 16 30.39 -2.42 9.14
CA PRO A 16 30.99 -1.51 8.17
C PRO A 16 29.93 -0.74 7.38
N PHE A 17 30.23 0.49 6.96
CA PHE A 17 29.31 1.35 6.20
C PHE A 17 29.77 1.48 4.75
N GLU A 18 29.82 0.34 4.07
CA GLU A 18 30.09 0.23 2.64
C GLU A 18 28.88 -0.37 1.94
N LEU A 19 28.62 0.00 0.68
CA LEU A 19 27.38 -0.29 -0.05
C LEU A 19 26.85 -1.74 0.09
N GLY A 20 27.74 -2.73 0.13
CA GLY A 20 27.40 -4.15 0.22
C GLY A 20 27.46 -4.78 1.62
N THR A 21 27.71 -4.00 2.68
CA THR A 21 28.10 -4.57 3.99
C THR A 21 27.10 -4.31 5.11
N TYR A 22 26.39 -3.18 5.08
CA TYR A 22 25.42 -2.84 6.11
C TYR A 22 24.03 -3.43 5.83
N SER A 23 23.32 -3.82 6.88
CA SER A 23 21.89 -4.18 6.81
C SER A 23 21.03 -2.94 6.57
N ARG A 24 20.00 -3.08 5.74
CA ARG A 24 18.98 -2.06 5.49
C ARG A 24 17.74 -2.22 6.38
N ALA A 25 17.76 -3.22 7.26
CA ALA A 25 16.71 -3.45 8.25
C ALA A 25 16.56 -2.22 9.17
N HIS A 26 15.33 -1.78 9.35
CA HIS A 26 14.98 -0.60 10.15
C HIS A 26 13.62 -0.81 10.80
N ARG A 27 13.22 0.09 11.69
CA ARG A 27 11.89 0.09 12.31
C ARG A 27 11.10 1.31 11.89
N ILE A 28 9.79 1.12 11.70
CA ILE A 28 8.81 2.20 11.55
C ILE A 28 7.85 2.13 12.74
N GLU A 29 7.70 3.24 13.46
CA GLU A 29 6.80 3.36 14.62
C GLU A 29 5.69 4.39 14.39
N PHE A 30 4.45 4.04 14.76
CA PHE A 30 3.26 4.89 14.71
C PHE A 30 2.58 4.97 16.09
N GLU A 31 1.94 6.10 16.40
CA GLU A 31 1.18 6.27 17.64
C GLU A 31 -0.16 5.50 17.63
N PRO A 32 -0.64 4.96 18.77
CA PRO A 32 0.01 4.98 20.08
C PRO A 32 1.04 3.87 20.34
N ALA A 33 1.21 2.86 19.46
CA ALA A 33 2.26 1.83 19.62
C ALA A 33 2.36 0.83 18.44
N VAL A 34 2.04 1.20 17.20
CA VAL A 34 2.22 0.25 16.08
C VAL A 34 3.67 0.24 15.65
N ARG A 35 4.27 -0.94 15.55
CA ARG A 35 5.64 -1.13 15.06
C ARG A 35 5.63 -2.04 13.84
N LEU A 36 6.40 -1.65 12.84
CA LEU A 36 6.63 -2.42 11.64
C LEU A 36 8.13 -2.58 11.40
N ASP A 37 8.56 -3.81 11.16
CA ASP A 37 9.90 -4.09 10.66
C ASP A 37 9.95 -3.71 9.18
N GLY A 38 10.88 -2.82 8.85
CA GLY A 38 11.11 -2.32 7.50
C GLY A 38 12.41 -2.85 6.91
N ASN A 39 12.47 -2.98 5.60
CA ASN A 39 13.71 -3.22 4.88
C ASN A 39 13.69 -2.55 3.50
N ALA A 40 14.76 -2.63 2.72
CA ALA A 40 14.71 -2.28 1.31
C ALA A 40 14.15 -3.45 0.49
N ALA A 41 13.49 -3.14 -0.62
CA ALA A 41 13.10 -4.15 -1.62
C ALA A 41 14.34 -4.93 -2.07
N LYS A 42 14.22 -6.24 -2.22
CA LYS A 42 15.34 -7.13 -2.51
C LYS A 42 16.09 -6.73 -3.77
N GLU A 43 15.36 -6.26 -4.78
CA GLU A 43 15.84 -5.79 -6.07
C GLU A 43 16.74 -4.54 -5.93
N ASN A 44 16.59 -3.78 -4.85
CA ASN A 44 17.36 -2.59 -4.53
C ASN A 44 18.55 -2.87 -3.57
N ILE A 45 18.81 -4.14 -3.24
CA ILE A 45 19.93 -4.54 -2.40
C ILE A 45 21.06 -5.12 -3.27
N PRO A 46 22.32 -4.65 -3.11
CA PRO A 46 23.46 -5.22 -3.81
C PRO A 46 23.59 -6.73 -3.56
N PRO A 47 23.98 -7.52 -4.59
CA PRO A 47 24.22 -8.95 -4.42
C PRO A 47 25.21 -9.24 -3.28
N GLY A 48 24.84 -10.17 -2.40
CA GLY A 48 25.66 -10.59 -1.25
C GLY A 48 25.54 -9.70 -0.01
N ALA A 49 24.86 -8.55 -0.09
CA ALA A 49 24.61 -7.73 1.10
C ALA A 49 23.55 -8.36 2.03
N PRO A 50 23.59 -8.07 3.35
CA PRO A 50 22.62 -8.62 4.29
C PRO A 50 21.18 -8.20 3.95
N HIS A 51 20.26 -9.17 3.93
CA HIS A 51 18.82 -8.94 3.73
C HIS A 51 18.04 -9.60 4.88
N ALA A 52 17.33 -8.79 5.67
CA ALA A 52 16.41 -9.24 6.71
C ALA A 52 14.96 -9.27 6.21
N GLN A 53 14.06 -9.87 6.99
CA GLN A 53 12.62 -9.72 6.75
C GLN A 53 12.17 -8.31 7.16
N GLY A 54 11.17 -7.77 6.46
CA GLY A 54 10.59 -6.46 6.71
C GLY A 54 9.85 -5.99 5.46
N ALA A 55 8.85 -5.13 5.64
CA ALA A 55 8.16 -4.55 4.50
C ALA A 55 9.03 -3.47 3.85
N ASP A 56 9.05 -3.42 2.53
CA ASP A 56 9.73 -2.35 1.80
C ASP A 56 8.81 -1.13 1.56
N PRO A 57 9.39 0.07 1.31
CA PRO A 57 8.60 1.27 1.06
C PRO A 57 7.60 1.13 -0.09
N GLU A 58 7.94 0.38 -1.13
CA GLU A 58 7.08 0.14 -2.29
C GLU A 58 5.84 -0.68 -1.90
N GLN A 59 6.03 -1.76 -1.13
CA GLN A 59 4.95 -2.57 -0.56
C GLN A 59 4.07 -1.75 0.37
N LEU A 60 4.66 -0.93 1.24
CA LEU A 60 3.92 -0.06 2.16
C LEU A 60 3.09 0.99 1.42
N PHE A 61 3.61 1.51 0.31
CA PHE A 61 2.89 2.43 -0.57
C PHE A 61 1.67 1.75 -1.22
N VAL A 62 1.85 0.56 -1.80
CA VAL A 62 0.76 -0.24 -2.39
C VAL A 62 -0.29 -0.58 -1.34
N ALA A 63 0.13 -1.01 -0.16
CA ALA A 63 -0.75 -1.33 0.96
C ALA A 63 -1.57 -0.11 1.42
N SER A 64 -0.96 1.07 1.45
CA SER A 64 -1.64 2.32 1.83
C SER A 64 -2.76 2.70 0.86
N LEU A 65 -2.54 2.51 -0.45
CA LEU A 65 -3.57 2.74 -1.47
C LEU A 65 -4.72 1.72 -1.37
N SER A 66 -4.37 0.44 -1.25
CA SER A 66 -5.34 -0.65 -1.09
C SER A 66 -6.22 -0.45 0.15
N ALA A 67 -5.61 -0.22 1.31
CA ALA A 67 -6.32 -0.02 2.56
C ALA A 67 -7.22 1.24 2.52
N CYS A 68 -6.75 2.33 1.92
CA CYS A 68 -7.54 3.55 1.76
C CYS A 68 -8.79 3.32 0.90
N HIS A 69 -8.66 2.62 -0.23
CA HIS A 69 -9.79 2.25 -1.07
C HIS A 69 -10.77 1.35 -0.30
N MET A 70 -10.26 0.28 0.32
CA MET A 70 -11.06 -0.64 1.12
C MET A 70 -11.87 0.08 2.20
N LEU A 71 -11.26 0.98 2.96
CA LEU A 71 -11.94 1.70 4.05
C LEU A 71 -13.12 2.55 3.54
N TRP A 72 -12.95 3.21 2.40
CA TRP A 72 -14.05 3.92 1.75
C TRP A 72 -15.12 2.97 1.21
N PHE A 73 -14.70 1.87 0.60
CA PHE A 73 -15.60 0.85 0.08
C PHE A 73 -16.51 0.29 1.18
N VAL A 74 -15.95 -0.17 2.31
CA VAL A 74 -16.75 -0.75 3.41
C VAL A 74 -17.64 0.30 4.10
N SER A 75 -17.20 1.55 4.19
CA SER A 75 -18.01 2.66 4.71
C SER A 75 -19.22 2.95 3.82
N LEU A 76 -19.02 3.01 2.50
CA LEU A 76 -20.09 3.22 1.53
C LEU A 76 -21.05 2.02 1.47
N ALA A 77 -20.53 0.80 1.48
CA ALA A 77 -21.32 -0.43 1.53
C ALA A 77 -22.26 -0.44 2.75
N SER A 78 -21.72 -0.09 3.92
CA SER A 78 -22.48 0.04 5.17
C SER A 78 -23.62 1.07 5.04
N THR A 79 -23.34 2.23 4.45
CA THR A 79 -24.36 3.27 4.21
C THR A 79 -25.48 2.79 3.28
N MET A 80 -25.15 1.94 2.31
CA MET A 80 -26.09 1.33 1.36
C MET A 80 -26.77 0.06 1.92
N LYS A 81 -26.50 -0.32 3.18
CA LYS A 81 -26.98 -1.55 3.82
C LYS A 81 -26.54 -2.84 3.11
N LEU A 82 -25.41 -2.78 2.40
CA LEU A 82 -24.74 -3.93 1.80
C LEU A 82 -23.78 -4.53 2.83
N VAL A 83 -24.11 -5.71 3.34
CA VAL A 83 -23.31 -6.39 4.36
C VAL A 83 -22.12 -7.10 3.69
N VAL A 84 -20.91 -6.59 3.92
CA VAL A 84 -19.65 -7.19 3.50
C VAL A 84 -19.14 -8.12 4.60
N ASN A 85 -18.97 -9.40 4.28
CA ASN A 85 -18.41 -10.40 5.20
C ASN A 85 -16.88 -10.45 5.12
N ARG A 86 -16.32 -10.28 3.92
CA ARG A 86 -14.89 -10.34 3.67
C ARG A 86 -14.51 -9.46 2.49
N TYR A 87 -13.36 -8.79 2.60
CA TYR A 87 -12.74 -8.04 1.52
C TYR A 87 -11.26 -8.42 1.50
N VAL A 88 -10.77 -8.84 0.35
CA VAL A 88 -9.34 -9.09 0.13
C VAL A 88 -8.92 -8.40 -1.14
N ASP A 89 -7.77 -7.73 -1.09
CA ASP A 89 -7.20 -7.06 -2.24
C ASP A 89 -5.75 -7.52 -2.45
N GLU A 90 -5.52 -8.19 -3.57
CA GLU A 90 -4.19 -8.57 -4.04
C GLU A 90 -3.59 -7.45 -4.90
N ALA A 91 -3.36 -6.30 -4.26
CA ALA A 91 -2.87 -5.11 -4.94
C ALA A 91 -1.43 -5.27 -5.44
N GLN A 92 -1.14 -4.70 -6.60
CA GLN A 92 0.18 -4.76 -7.24
C GLN A 92 0.66 -3.36 -7.64
N GLY A 93 1.89 -3.02 -7.27
CA GLY A 93 2.59 -1.82 -7.74
C GLY A 93 3.62 -2.11 -8.83
N VAL A 94 3.84 -1.15 -9.71
CA VAL A 94 4.86 -1.18 -10.76
C VAL A 94 5.77 0.04 -10.64
N LEU A 95 7.07 -0.23 -10.47
CA LEU A 95 8.15 0.74 -10.58
C LEU A 95 8.70 0.74 -11.99
N GLU A 96 8.61 1.87 -12.68
CA GLU A 96 9.24 2.08 -13.99
C GLU A 96 9.59 3.57 -14.15
N GLU A 97 10.26 3.90 -15.26
CA GLU A 97 10.56 5.28 -15.61
C GLU A 97 9.26 6.02 -15.99
N ASN A 98 8.98 7.15 -15.34
CA ASN A 98 7.84 7.99 -15.68
C ASN A 98 8.14 8.87 -16.91
N SER A 99 7.15 9.65 -17.36
CA SER A 99 7.28 10.57 -18.51
C SER A 99 8.34 11.67 -18.34
N GLU A 100 8.90 11.83 -17.13
CA GLU A 100 9.95 12.79 -16.81
C GLU A 100 11.33 12.13 -16.67
N GLY A 101 11.47 10.86 -17.06
CA GLY A 101 12.75 10.14 -17.02
C GLY A 101 13.17 9.69 -15.62
N ARG A 102 12.24 9.62 -14.66
CA ARG A 102 12.54 9.23 -13.26
C ARG A 102 11.86 7.93 -12.88
N MET A 103 12.59 7.05 -12.18
CA MET A 103 11.99 5.88 -11.53
C MET A 103 10.94 6.33 -10.51
N ALA A 104 9.72 5.82 -10.67
CA ALA A 104 8.59 6.12 -9.79
C ALA A 104 7.59 4.96 -9.78
N MET A 105 6.78 4.87 -8.74
CA MET A 105 5.61 3.97 -8.73
C MET A 105 4.58 4.53 -9.72
N THR A 106 4.63 4.10 -10.97
CA THR A 106 3.81 4.66 -12.06
C THR A 106 2.39 4.12 -12.04
N ARG A 107 2.21 2.88 -11.59
CA ARG A 107 0.91 2.19 -11.61
C ARG A 107 0.72 1.32 -10.37
N VAL A 108 -0.49 1.36 -9.83
CA VAL A 108 -0.96 0.43 -8.81
C VAL A 108 -2.32 -0.13 -9.26
N THR A 109 -2.41 -1.45 -9.36
CA THR A 109 -3.66 -2.15 -9.68
C THR A 109 -4.22 -2.77 -8.41
N LEU A 110 -5.39 -2.31 -7.97
CA LEU A 110 -6.18 -2.89 -6.89
C LEU A 110 -7.06 -4.00 -7.48
N ARG A 111 -7.10 -5.17 -6.84
CA ARG A 111 -7.83 -6.37 -7.25
C ARG A 111 -8.75 -6.87 -6.14
N PRO A 112 -9.74 -6.06 -5.72
CA PRO A 112 -10.59 -6.41 -4.59
C PRO A 112 -11.55 -7.56 -4.94
N ALA A 113 -11.52 -8.61 -4.11
CA ALA A 113 -12.50 -9.69 -4.07
C ALA A 113 -13.36 -9.53 -2.81
N VAL A 114 -14.68 -9.41 -2.99
CA VAL A 114 -15.61 -9.05 -1.91
C VAL A 114 -16.69 -10.10 -1.74
N GLU A 115 -16.79 -10.64 -0.53
CA GLU A 115 -17.85 -11.57 -0.15
C GLU A 115 -18.94 -10.80 0.60
N PHE A 116 -20.16 -10.84 0.08
CA PHE A 116 -21.34 -10.20 0.68
C PHE A 116 -22.25 -11.24 1.32
N ALA A 117 -23.01 -10.84 2.35
CA ALA A 117 -24.09 -11.67 2.89
C ALA A 117 -25.23 -11.85 1.86
N ALA A 118 -25.50 -10.81 1.07
CA ALA A 118 -26.38 -10.82 -0.09
C ALA A 118 -25.73 -9.97 -1.20
N PRO A 119 -25.27 -10.58 -2.32
CA PRO A 119 -24.55 -9.84 -3.37
C PRO A 119 -25.43 -8.76 -4.03
N PRO A 120 -24.91 -7.53 -4.22
CA PRO A 120 -25.57 -6.51 -5.02
C PRO A 120 -25.54 -6.84 -6.51
N SER A 121 -26.25 -6.07 -7.33
CA SER A 121 -26.10 -6.17 -8.79
C SER A 121 -24.69 -5.71 -9.23
N PRO A 122 -24.18 -6.20 -10.37
CA PRO A 122 -22.86 -5.79 -10.88
C PRO A 122 -22.71 -4.28 -11.06
N GLY A 123 -23.76 -3.58 -11.49
CA GLY A 123 -23.75 -2.13 -11.65
C GLY A 123 -23.62 -1.38 -10.31
N VAL A 124 -24.29 -1.87 -9.26
CA VAL A 124 -24.16 -1.29 -7.91
C VAL A 124 -22.76 -1.54 -7.35
N LEU A 125 -22.20 -2.73 -7.57
CA LEU A 125 -20.83 -3.04 -7.13
C LEU A 125 -19.79 -2.17 -7.84
N ALA A 126 -19.91 -2.01 -9.16
CA ALA A 126 -19.02 -1.15 -9.94
C ALA A 126 -19.07 0.32 -9.47
N GLU A 127 -20.28 0.84 -9.27
CA GLU A 127 -20.49 2.20 -8.76
C GLU A 127 -19.91 2.39 -7.35
N LEU A 128 -20.01 1.36 -6.50
CA LEU A 128 -19.43 1.37 -5.17
C LEU A 128 -17.90 1.45 -5.21
N HIS A 129 -17.24 0.65 -6.05
CA HIS A 129 -15.79 0.72 -6.25
C HIS A 129 -15.34 2.07 -6.82
N HIS A 130 -16.09 2.61 -7.78
CA HIS A 130 -15.82 3.91 -8.39
C HIS A 130 -15.86 5.04 -7.34
N LYS A 131 -16.96 5.11 -6.56
CA LYS A 131 -17.09 6.10 -5.48
C LYS A 131 -16.03 5.95 -4.40
N ALA A 132 -15.67 4.72 -4.05
CA ALA A 132 -14.59 4.47 -3.08
C ALA A 132 -13.24 4.99 -3.59
N HIS A 133 -12.97 4.81 -4.89
CA HIS A 133 -11.75 5.31 -5.51
C HIS A 133 -11.69 6.84 -5.52
N GLU A 134 -12.76 7.53 -5.96
CA GLU A 134 -12.82 9.00 -5.97
C GLU A 134 -12.61 9.61 -4.58
N LYS A 135 -13.11 8.95 -3.53
CA LYS A 135 -13.00 9.44 -2.16
C LYS A 135 -11.68 9.11 -1.48
N CYS A 136 -10.88 8.18 -2.03
CA CYS A 136 -9.66 7.74 -1.39
C CYS A 136 -8.62 8.86 -1.30
N PHE A 137 -8.30 9.26 -0.07
CA PHE A 137 -7.32 10.31 0.21
C PHE A 137 -5.94 10.01 -0.39
N ILE A 138 -5.49 8.77 -0.32
CA ILE A 138 -4.16 8.37 -0.81
C ILE A 138 -4.11 8.38 -2.33
N ALA A 139 -5.16 7.88 -3.01
CA ALA A 139 -5.27 7.96 -4.46
C ALA A 139 -5.28 9.43 -4.95
N ASN A 140 -5.96 10.32 -4.23
CA ASN A 140 -5.98 11.75 -4.51
C ASN A 140 -4.66 12.49 -4.19
N SER A 141 -3.67 11.80 -3.62
CA SER A 141 -2.40 12.39 -3.18
C SER A 141 -1.20 12.00 -4.05
N VAL A 142 -1.41 11.18 -5.09
CA VAL A 142 -0.33 10.58 -5.88
C VAL A 142 -0.48 10.85 -7.37
N ARG A 143 0.64 10.84 -8.11
CA ARG A 143 0.65 10.84 -9.58
C ARG A 143 0.52 9.43 -10.17
N THR A 144 0.69 8.41 -9.34
CA THR A 144 0.54 7.00 -9.71
C THR A 144 -0.84 6.76 -10.33
N GLN A 145 -0.89 6.07 -11.46
CA GLN A 145 -2.13 5.60 -12.03
C GLN A 145 -2.69 4.47 -11.15
N VAL A 146 -3.80 4.72 -10.47
CA VAL A 146 -4.46 3.71 -9.63
C VAL A 146 -5.63 3.12 -10.41
N ILE A 147 -5.57 1.82 -10.69
CA ILE A 147 -6.57 1.07 -11.45
C ILE A 147 -7.29 0.14 -10.49
N VAL A 148 -8.62 0.04 -10.60
CA VAL A 148 -9.43 -0.89 -9.79
C VAL A 148 -10.01 -1.96 -10.71
N GLU A 149 -9.60 -3.21 -10.50
CA GLU A 149 -10.02 -4.41 -11.23
C GLU A 149 -10.69 -5.41 -10.25
N PRO A 150 -11.95 -5.19 -9.83
CA PRO A 150 -12.63 -6.09 -8.89
C PRO A 150 -12.74 -7.53 -9.43
N ARG A 151 -12.69 -8.51 -8.54
CA ARG A 151 -12.76 -9.94 -8.83
C ARG A 151 -14.03 -10.58 -8.27
#